data_AF-A0A2G2ZBA7-F1
#
_entry.id   AF-A0A2G2ZBA7-F1
#
_cell.length_a   1.000
_cell.length_b   1.000
_cell.length_c   1.000
_cell.angle_alpha   90.00
_cell.angle_beta   90.00
_cell.angle_gamma   90.00
#
_symmetry.space_group_name_H-M   'P 1'
#
loop_
_entity.id
_entity.type
_entity.pdbx_description
1 polymer ?
#
loop_
_entity_poly.entity_id
_entity_poly.type
_entity_poly.pdbx_seq_one_letter_code
_entity_poly.pdbx_strand_id
1 'polypeptide(L)'
;TIAVTSTEIHGATAYAVTGTPVDCVSLALSGALFSWSKPALVISGINKGSSCGHNMFYSGIVAGARESLFSGVPSISISLDWKKDESQESDFKDAVGVCLQLINAALRDIEKGAFPKCCLLHVQVPKTPLTNKGFKLTKQSHWSLKLCWQAISASRNPAAGRFVPNQQSLGLQLAQLGRDASAAGAARRLATQKNNIEEVESVGVAGKSDPNRKAKYFRLELLDKKQEEKDEDLDFRALENGFIAVTPVSLVMHVEADVHAAASQWISTALQVEQ
;
A
#
# COMPACT_ATOMS: atom_id res chain seq x y z
N THR A 1 13.26 -8.19 -17.52
CA THR A 1 13.88 -9.21 -16.65
C THR A 1 13.91 -8.70 -15.23
N ILE A 2 13.55 -9.54 -14.27
CA ILE A 2 13.64 -9.25 -12.83
C ILE A 2 14.79 -10.05 -12.22
N ALA A 3 15.51 -9.48 -11.27
CA ALA A 3 16.56 -10.16 -10.52
C ALA A 3 16.07 -10.49 -9.11
N VAL A 4 16.55 -11.61 -8.57
CA VAL A 4 16.26 -12.06 -7.20
C VAL A 4 17.57 -12.29 -6.48
N THR A 5 17.69 -11.75 -5.27
CA THR A 5 18.85 -11.93 -4.39
C THR A 5 18.38 -12.39 -3.02
N SER A 6 19.02 -13.40 -2.45
CA SER A 6 18.80 -13.77 -1.04
C SER A 6 19.23 -12.63 -0.14
N THR A 7 18.42 -12.31 0.88
CA THR A 7 18.73 -11.26 1.86
C THR A 7 18.46 -11.76 3.27
N GLU A 8 19.18 -11.23 4.25
CA GLU A 8 18.95 -11.57 5.64
C GLU A 8 17.94 -10.61 6.27
N ILE A 9 16.91 -11.18 6.89
CA ILE A 9 16.04 -10.51 7.84
C ILE A 9 16.09 -11.36 9.10
N HIS A 10 16.35 -10.75 10.25
CA HIS A 10 16.52 -11.49 11.50
C HIS A 10 15.33 -12.41 11.79
N GLY A 11 15.59 -13.73 11.75
CA GLY A 11 14.59 -14.76 12.01
C GLY A 11 13.70 -15.16 10.82
N ALA A 12 13.98 -14.69 9.60
CA ALA A 12 13.20 -15.04 8.41
C ALA A 12 14.07 -15.26 7.17
N THR A 13 13.72 -16.26 6.35
CA THR A 13 14.27 -16.39 5.00
C THR A 13 13.64 -15.31 4.11
N ALA A 14 14.46 -14.52 3.42
CA ALA A 14 13.98 -13.40 2.62
C ALA A 14 14.69 -13.30 1.26
N TYR A 15 13.96 -12.76 0.28
CA TYR A 15 14.45 -12.54 -1.07
C TYR A 15 14.09 -11.12 -1.51
N ALA A 16 15.08 -10.39 -2.01
CA ALA A 16 14.90 -9.09 -2.63
C ALA A 16 14.68 -9.27 -4.13
N VAL A 17 13.54 -8.82 -4.64
CA VAL A 17 13.18 -8.89 -6.07
C VAL A 17 13.23 -7.50 -6.66
N THR A 18 13.79 -7.33 -7.86
CA THR A 18 13.86 -6.01 -8.50
C THR A 18 12.56 -5.55 -9.16
N GLY A 19 11.47 -6.28 -8.94
CA GLY A 19 10.14 -6.00 -9.49
C GLY A 19 9.24 -5.20 -8.55
N THR A 20 7.96 -5.19 -8.90
CA THR A 20 6.83 -4.69 -8.13
C THR A 20 6.33 -5.76 -7.14
N PRO A 21 5.39 -5.45 -6.21
CA PRO A 21 4.86 -6.46 -5.30
C PRO A 21 4.07 -7.55 -6.02
N VAL A 22 3.47 -7.21 -7.17
CA VAL A 22 2.83 -8.18 -8.07
C VAL A 22 3.88 -9.14 -8.62
N ASP A 23 5.01 -8.63 -9.11
CA ASP A 23 6.11 -9.48 -9.59
C ASP A 23 6.65 -10.40 -8.48
N CYS A 24 6.77 -9.89 -7.24
CA CYS A 24 7.20 -10.70 -6.10
C CYS A 24 6.27 -11.89 -5.85
N VAL A 25 4.96 -11.64 -5.77
CA VAL A 25 3.96 -12.68 -5.50
C VAL A 25 3.83 -13.64 -6.69
N SER A 26 3.73 -13.10 -7.90
CA SER A 26 3.61 -13.89 -9.13
C SER A 26 4.81 -14.81 -9.33
N LEU A 27 6.04 -14.31 -9.13
CA LEU A 27 7.26 -15.11 -9.20
C LEU A 27 7.27 -16.21 -8.13
N ALA A 28 6.90 -15.87 -6.89
CA ALA A 28 6.85 -16.85 -5.79
C ALA A 28 5.84 -17.97 -6.07
N LEU A 29 4.68 -17.65 -6.62
CA LEU A 29 3.61 -18.61 -6.92
C LEU A 29 3.79 -19.36 -8.25
N SER A 30 4.66 -18.87 -9.14
CA SER A 30 4.94 -19.51 -10.44
C SER A 30 5.65 -20.86 -10.34
N GLY A 31 6.27 -21.16 -9.20
CA GLY A 31 7.15 -22.33 -9.03
C GLY A 31 8.56 -22.16 -9.63
N ALA A 32 8.87 -21.00 -10.22
CA ALA A 32 10.19 -20.76 -10.82
C ALA A 32 11.27 -20.43 -9.77
N LEU A 33 10.89 -19.78 -8.66
CA LEU A 33 11.81 -19.41 -7.58
C LEU A 33 11.82 -20.45 -6.45
N PHE A 34 10.70 -21.10 -6.20
CA PHE A 34 10.53 -22.00 -5.06
C PHE A 34 10.01 -23.36 -5.51
N SER A 35 10.61 -24.42 -4.95
CA SER A 35 10.21 -25.81 -5.19
C SER A 35 9.08 -26.31 -4.29
N TRP A 36 8.54 -25.46 -3.41
CA TRP A 36 7.46 -25.83 -2.50
C TRP A 36 6.09 -25.83 -3.19
N SER A 37 5.12 -26.50 -2.58
CA SER A 37 3.70 -26.43 -2.97
C SER A 37 3.11 -25.06 -2.65
N LYS A 38 2.07 -24.66 -3.38
CA LYS A 38 1.26 -23.44 -3.17
C LYS A 38 1.02 -23.15 -1.66
N PRO A 39 1.25 -21.91 -1.17
CA PRO A 39 1.11 -21.57 0.24
C PRO A 39 -0.38 -21.53 0.64
N ALA A 40 -0.66 -21.76 1.92
CA ALA A 40 -2.02 -21.69 2.45
C ALA A 40 -2.59 -20.27 2.44
N LEU A 41 -1.74 -19.27 2.72
CA LEU A 41 -2.13 -17.87 2.85
C LEU A 41 -0.96 -16.99 2.41
N VAL A 42 -1.25 -15.90 1.68
CA VAL A 42 -0.31 -14.82 1.41
C VAL A 42 -0.68 -13.59 2.25
N ILE A 43 0.31 -13.02 2.93
CA ILE A 43 0.14 -11.77 3.67
C ILE A 43 0.99 -10.69 2.99
N SER A 44 0.38 -9.56 2.65
CA SER A 44 1.07 -8.41 2.07
C SER A 44 1.00 -7.18 2.99
N GLY A 45 2.13 -6.76 3.54
CA GLY A 45 2.20 -5.68 4.52
C GLY A 45 3.43 -5.77 5.42
N ILE A 46 3.51 -5.00 6.51
CA ILE A 46 2.55 -3.95 6.94
C ILE A 46 2.90 -2.64 6.23
N ASN A 47 1.96 -2.06 5.49
CA ASN A 47 2.16 -0.77 4.84
C ASN A 47 2.18 0.38 5.86
N LYS A 48 3.15 1.30 5.70
CA LYS A 48 3.23 2.54 6.49
C LYS A 48 2.29 3.60 5.92
N GLY A 49 1.12 3.72 6.52
CA GLY A 49 0.08 4.67 6.13
C GLY A 49 -1.17 3.95 5.62
N SER A 50 -2.31 4.62 5.77
CA SER A 50 -3.59 4.07 5.33
C SER A 50 -3.70 4.02 3.79
N SER A 51 -4.41 3.00 3.31
CA SER A 51 -4.79 2.84 1.90
C SER A 51 -6.30 2.62 1.73
N CYS A 52 -7.12 3.16 2.65
CA CYS A 52 -8.58 3.12 2.57
C CYS A 52 -9.14 3.67 1.25
N GLY A 53 -10.33 3.19 0.91
CA GLY A 53 -11.13 3.62 -0.21
C GLY A 53 -10.49 3.32 -1.56
N HIS A 54 -10.55 4.26 -2.49
CA HIS A 54 -9.94 4.13 -3.81
C HIS A 54 -8.40 4.15 -3.78
N ASN A 55 -7.77 4.51 -2.65
CA ASN A 55 -6.31 4.38 -2.54
C ASN A 55 -5.86 2.91 -2.60
N MET A 56 -6.76 1.95 -2.33
CA MET A 56 -6.51 0.52 -2.54
C MET A 56 -6.15 0.18 -3.99
N PHE A 57 -6.64 0.94 -4.98
CA PHE A 57 -6.33 0.69 -6.40
C PHE A 57 -4.88 0.99 -6.75
N TYR A 58 -4.25 1.94 -6.04
CA TYR A 58 -2.87 2.35 -6.26
C TYR A 58 -1.88 1.70 -5.27
N SER A 59 -2.40 0.93 -4.31
CA SER A 59 -1.62 0.35 -3.23
C SER A 59 -0.88 -0.91 -3.69
N GLY A 60 0.45 -0.88 -3.59
CA GLY A 60 1.30 -2.01 -3.93
C GLY A 60 1.02 -3.26 -3.06
N ILE A 61 0.71 -3.08 -1.78
CA ILE A 61 0.39 -4.22 -0.89
C ILE A 61 -0.95 -4.87 -1.27
N VAL A 62 -1.93 -4.07 -1.69
CA VAL A 62 -3.22 -4.58 -2.15
C VAL A 62 -3.05 -5.27 -3.50
N ALA A 63 -2.21 -4.72 -4.38
CA ALA A 63 -1.89 -5.33 -5.66
C ALA A 63 -1.21 -6.70 -5.48
N GLY A 64 -0.27 -6.84 -4.54
CA GLY A 64 0.36 -8.13 -4.21
C GLY A 64 -0.64 -9.16 -3.67
N ALA A 65 -1.50 -8.77 -2.72
CA ALA A 65 -2.57 -9.64 -2.23
C ALA A 65 -3.56 -10.03 -3.35
N ARG A 66 -3.88 -9.09 -4.26
CA ARG A 66 -4.75 -9.35 -5.41
C ARG A 66 -4.14 -10.37 -6.37
N GLU A 67 -2.84 -10.31 -6.62
CA GLU A 67 -2.13 -11.31 -7.45
C GLU A 67 -2.21 -12.72 -6.85
N SER A 68 -2.09 -12.82 -5.52
CA SER A 68 -2.31 -14.08 -4.80
C SER A 68 -3.71 -14.62 -5.04
N LEU A 69 -4.72 -13.75 -4.98
CA LEU A 69 -6.11 -14.13 -5.23
C LEU A 69 -6.35 -14.58 -6.68
N PHE A 70 -5.73 -13.92 -7.68
CA PHE A 70 -5.77 -14.38 -9.07
C PHE A 70 -5.17 -15.79 -9.24
N SER A 71 -4.13 -16.10 -8.47
CA SER A 71 -3.51 -17.43 -8.41
C SER A 71 -4.31 -18.44 -7.56
N GLY A 72 -5.48 -18.03 -7.05
CA GLY A 72 -6.36 -18.84 -6.21
C GLY A 72 -5.79 -19.15 -4.83
N VAL A 73 -4.89 -18.32 -4.31
CA VAL A 73 -4.37 -18.40 -2.93
C VAL A 73 -5.09 -17.35 -2.08
N PRO A 74 -5.69 -17.73 -0.94
CA PRO A 74 -6.22 -16.79 0.04
C PRO A 74 -5.20 -15.72 0.41
N SER A 75 -5.65 -14.49 0.63
CA SER A 75 -4.72 -13.41 0.99
C SER A 75 -5.30 -12.37 1.93
N ILE A 76 -4.40 -11.79 2.71
CA ILE A 76 -4.66 -10.67 3.61
C ILE A 76 -3.65 -9.56 3.26
N SER A 77 -4.12 -8.33 3.16
CA SER A 77 -3.24 -7.16 3.08
C SER A 77 -3.41 -6.32 4.33
N ILE A 78 -2.31 -5.78 4.87
CA ILE A 78 -2.33 -5.07 6.16
C ILE A 78 -1.66 -3.71 6.02
N SER A 79 -2.35 -2.65 6.44
CA SER A 79 -1.80 -1.30 6.60
C SER A 79 -1.97 -0.83 8.03
N LEU A 80 -0.99 -0.07 8.52
CA LEU A 80 -1.11 0.72 9.74
C LEU A 80 -1.37 2.18 9.33
N ASP A 81 -2.36 2.85 9.92
CA ASP A 81 -2.58 4.30 9.74
C ASP A 81 -1.52 5.13 10.46
N TRP A 82 -0.27 4.87 10.12
CA TRP A 82 0.90 5.50 10.69
C TRP A 82 0.93 6.97 10.28
N LYS A 83 1.02 7.87 11.26
CA LYS A 83 1.17 9.31 11.03
C LYS A 83 2.55 9.72 11.53
N LYS A 84 3.32 10.44 10.72
CA LYS A 84 4.58 11.01 11.20
C LYS A 84 4.28 11.99 12.31
N ASP A 85 5.20 12.07 13.25
CA ASP A 85 5.13 12.92 14.43
C ASP A 85 4.10 12.45 15.48
N GLU A 86 3.22 11.49 15.17
CA GLU A 86 2.30 10.87 16.15
C GLU A 86 2.59 9.38 16.41
N SER A 87 3.04 8.64 15.40
CA SER A 87 3.29 7.20 15.47
C SER A 87 4.77 6.87 15.67
N GLN A 88 5.04 5.70 16.26
CA GLN A 88 6.36 5.15 16.54
C GLN A 88 6.60 3.87 15.73
N GLU A 89 7.85 3.49 15.54
CA GLU A 89 8.18 2.23 14.85
C GLU A 89 7.74 0.99 15.67
N SER A 90 7.61 1.12 17.00
CA SER A 90 7.04 0.08 17.86
C SER A 90 5.59 -0.25 17.52
N ASP A 91 4.84 0.71 16.95
CA ASP A 91 3.42 0.52 16.63
C ASP A 91 3.22 -0.57 15.56
N PHE A 92 4.23 -0.83 14.72
CA PHE A 92 4.17 -1.97 13.79
C PHE A 92 4.13 -3.30 14.51
N LYS A 93 4.88 -3.45 15.62
CA LYS A 93 4.86 -4.66 16.44
C LYS A 93 3.48 -4.86 17.07
N ASP A 94 2.88 -3.78 17.55
CA ASP A 94 1.54 -3.82 18.13
C ASP A 94 0.47 -4.13 17.05
N ALA A 95 0.63 -3.57 15.85
CA ALA A 95 -0.21 -3.89 14.70
C ALA A 95 -0.13 -5.37 14.31
N VAL A 96 1.07 -5.98 14.32
CA VAL A 96 1.22 -7.43 14.16
C VAL A 96 0.48 -8.15 15.28
N GLY A 97 0.69 -7.75 16.54
CA GLY A 97 0.08 -8.37 17.72
C GLY A 97 -1.44 -8.47 17.63
N VAL A 98 -2.11 -7.38 17.24
CA VAL A 98 -3.57 -7.38 17.08
C VAL A 98 -4.01 -8.20 15.87
N CYS A 99 -3.27 -8.17 14.76
CA CYS A 99 -3.64 -8.91 13.54
C CYS A 99 -3.41 -10.43 13.65
N LEU A 100 -2.60 -10.92 14.60
CA LEU A 100 -2.34 -12.35 14.77
C LEU A 100 -3.61 -13.17 15.01
N GLN A 101 -4.59 -12.63 15.75
CA GLN A 101 -5.89 -13.28 15.97
C GLN A 101 -6.59 -13.57 14.64
N LEU A 102 -6.70 -12.56 13.77
CA LEU A 102 -7.29 -12.69 12.45
C LEU A 102 -6.50 -13.63 11.53
N ILE A 103 -5.17 -13.57 11.56
CA ILE A 103 -4.30 -14.43 10.74
C ILE A 103 -4.42 -15.90 11.16
N ASN A 104 -4.41 -16.17 12.46
CA ASN A 104 -4.56 -17.53 12.99
C ASN A 104 -5.96 -18.09 12.67
N ALA A 105 -7.00 -17.28 12.83
CA ALA A 105 -8.35 -17.62 12.39
C ALA A 105 -8.40 -17.97 10.90
N ALA A 106 -7.78 -17.14 10.05
CA ALA A 106 -7.74 -17.38 8.61
C ALA A 106 -7.07 -18.72 8.29
N LEU A 107 -5.88 -19.01 8.86
CA LEU A 107 -5.18 -20.26 8.63
C LEU A 107 -6.02 -21.49 9.03
N ARG A 108 -6.62 -21.48 10.23
CA ARG A 108 -7.48 -22.59 10.69
C ARG A 108 -8.67 -22.83 9.76
N ASP A 109 -9.28 -21.77 9.27
CA ASP A 109 -10.54 -21.86 8.51
C ASP A 109 -10.31 -22.04 7.01
N ILE A 110 -9.13 -21.68 6.49
CA ILE A 110 -8.69 -22.06 5.14
C ILE A 110 -8.60 -23.58 5.03
N GLU A 111 -7.99 -24.26 6.01
CA GLU A 111 -7.87 -25.73 6.02
C GLU A 111 -9.23 -26.43 6.05
N LYS A 112 -10.22 -25.81 6.73
CA LYS A 112 -11.60 -26.31 6.82
C LYS A 112 -12.48 -25.91 5.63
N GLY A 113 -11.98 -25.07 4.72
CA GLY A 113 -12.74 -24.52 3.60
C GLY A 113 -13.82 -23.50 4.00
N ALA A 114 -13.74 -22.95 5.21
CA ALA A 114 -14.68 -21.98 5.79
C ALA A 114 -14.24 -20.51 5.60
N PHE A 115 -12.99 -20.27 5.19
CA PHE A 115 -12.50 -18.92 4.89
C PHE A 115 -13.21 -18.32 3.66
N PRO A 116 -13.55 -17.01 3.65
CA PRO A 116 -14.20 -16.36 2.52
C PRO A 116 -13.46 -16.57 1.20
N LYS A 117 -14.20 -16.97 0.18
CA LYS A 117 -13.68 -17.24 -1.17
C LYS A 117 -13.91 -16.03 -2.08
N CYS A 118 -13.16 -15.98 -3.19
CA CYS A 118 -13.29 -14.96 -4.23
C CYS A 118 -12.98 -13.52 -3.77
N CYS A 119 -12.36 -13.35 -2.61
CA CYS A 119 -11.92 -12.07 -2.09
C CYS A 119 -10.58 -12.16 -1.35
N LEU A 120 -9.94 -11.00 -1.22
CA LEU A 120 -8.86 -10.78 -0.27
C LEU A 120 -9.41 -9.95 0.89
N LEU A 121 -8.84 -10.10 2.09
CA LEU A 121 -9.19 -9.24 3.22
C LEU A 121 -8.18 -8.10 3.34
N HIS A 122 -8.64 -6.86 3.20
CA HIS A 122 -7.83 -5.67 3.42
C HIS A 122 -8.04 -5.16 4.85
N VAL A 123 -6.96 -5.16 5.64
CA VAL A 123 -6.97 -4.83 7.06
C VAL A 123 -6.28 -3.49 7.27
N GLN A 124 -6.99 -2.56 7.89
CA GLN A 124 -6.50 -1.25 8.27
C GLN A 124 -6.47 -1.15 9.80
N VAL A 125 -5.27 -1.03 10.35
CA VAL A 125 -5.03 -0.89 11.78
C VAL A 125 -4.97 0.60 12.13
N PRO A 126 -5.69 1.08 13.16
CA PRO A 126 -5.65 2.48 13.56
C PRO A 126 -4.26 2.86 14.07
N LYS A 127 -3.98 4.17 14.05
CA LYS A 127 -2.69 4.73 14.48
C LYS A 127 -2.21 4.27 15.86
N THR A 128 -3.12 3.91 16.75
CA THR A 128 -2.88 3.36 18.08
C THR A 128 -3.43 1.93 18.14
N PRO A 129 -2.65 0.90 17.75
CA PRO A 129 -3.15 -0.46 17.63
C PRO A 129 -3.67 -1.05 18.95
N LEU A 130 -3.00 -0.81 20.08
CA LEU A 130 -3.36 -1.44 21.36
C LEU A 130 -4.66 -0.93 21.98
N THR A 131 -5.10 0.29 21.64
CA THR A 131 -6.33 0.89 22.16
C THR A 131 -7.50 0.77 21.17
N ASN A 132 -7.41 -0.17 20.24
CA ASN A 132 -8.45 -0.40 19.25
C ASN A 132 -9.75 -0.93 19.90
N LYS A 133 -10.89 -0.70 19.25
CA LYS A 133 -12.22 -1.14 19.70
C LYS A 133 -12.62 -2.53 19.20
N GLY A 134 -11.67 -3.29 18.65
CA GLY A 134 -11.89 -4.57 17.98
C GLY A 134 -11.96 -4.45 16.46
N PHE A 135 -12.24 -5.59 15.82
CA PHE A 135 -12.40 -5.70 14.38
C PHE A 135 -13.80 -5.26 13.97
N LYS A 136 -13.88 -4.45 12.91
CA LYS A 136 -15.14 -4.06 12.26
C LYS A 136 -15.08 -4.45 10.79
N LEU A 137 -16.09 -5.19 10.32
CA LEU A 137 -16.29 -5.40 8.90
C LEU A 137 -16.69 -4.07 8.26
N THR A 138 -16.09 -3.75 7.11
CA THR A 138 -16.30 -2.48 6.44
C THR A 138 -16.53 -2.65 4.94
N LYS A 139 -17.01 -1.58 4.31
CA LYS A 139 -17.10 -1.42 2.87
C LYS A 139 -16.00 -0.47 2.40
N GLN A 140 -15.56 -0.66 1.17
CA GLN A 140 -14.62 0.24 0.53
C GLN A 140 -15.29 1.61 0.36
N SER A 141 -14.67 2.68 0.88
CA SER A 141 -15.15 4.04 0.64
C SER A 141 -14.73 4.58 -0.73
N HIS A 142 -15.33 5.68 -1.15
CA HIS A 142 -14.85 6.42 -2.32
C HIS A 142 -13.70 7.38 -2.00
N TRP A 143 -13.12 7.31 -0.79
CA TRP A 143 -12.02 8.17 -0.40
C TRP A 143 -10.83 7.96 -1.34
N SER A 144 -10.34 9.04 -1.93
CA SER A 144 -9.21 9.02 -2.83
C SER A 144 -8.33 10.25 -2.64
N LEU A 145 -7.02 10.10 -2.87
CA LEU A 145 -6.14 11.24 -3.07
C LEU A 145 -6.41 11.87 -4.44
N LYS A 146 -6.50 13.20 -4.48
CA LYS A 146 -6.54 13.96 -5.72
C LYS A 146 -5.12 14.14 -6.23
N LEU A 147 -4.86 13.60 -7.41
CA LEU A 147 -3.60 13.74 -8.14
C LEU A 147 -3.56 15.13 -8.82
N CYS A 148 -2.67 16.00 -8.36
CA CYS A 148 -2.49 17.35 -8.90
C CYS A 148 -1.08 17.51 -9.48
N TRP A 149 -0.97 17.77 -10.77
CA TRP A 149 0.32 18.02 -11.42
C TRP A 149 0.63 19.51 -11.46
N GLN A 150 1.77 19.91 -10.93
CA GLN A 150 2.27 21.28 -10.96
C GLN A 150 3.50 21.37 -11.87
N ALA A 151 3.51 22.33 -12.79
CA ALA A 151 4.70 22.63 -13.57
C ALA A 151 5.77 23.26 -12.65
N ILE A 152 7.03 22.80 -12.79
CA ILE A 152 8.16 23.34 -12.03
C ILE A 152 9.23 23.90 -12.97
N SER A 153 9.86 25.00 -12.55
CA SER A 153 10.98 25.57 -13.30
C SER A 153 12.21 24.65 -13.23
N ALA A 154 12.98 24.57 -14.32
CA ALA A 154 14.21 23.78 -14.38
C ALA A 154 15.25 24.22 -13.32
N SER A 155 15.24 25.49 -12.93
CA SER A 155 16.14 26.08 -11.93
C SER A 155 15.88 25.65 -10.49
N ARG A 156 14.68 25.14 -10.16
CA ARG A 156 14.35 24.64 -8.81
C ARG A 156 14.74 23.18 -8.59
N ASN A 157 15.54 22.60 -9.47
CA ASN A 157 15.99 21.22 -9.40
C ASN A 157 17.52 21.15 -9.25
N PRO A 158 18.08 21.00 -8.02
CA PRO A 158 19.53 20.87 -7.83
C PRO A 158 20.12 19.60 -8.46
N ALA A 159 19.28 18.64 -8.85
CA ALA A 159 19.70 17.31 -9.30
C ALA A 159 19.77 17.15 -10.84
N ALA A 160 19.40 18.15 -11.63
CA ALA A 160 19.34 18.01 -13.09
C ALA A 160 20.72 18.08 -13.80
N GLY A 161 21.80 18.46 -13.10
CA GLY A 161 23.14 18.66 -13.66
C GLY A 161 24.23 17.69 -13.17
N ARG A 162 23.91 16.71 -12.32
CA ARG A 162 24.86 15.69 -11.85
C ARG A 162 24.23 14.31 -11.96
N PHE A 163 24.38 13.69 -13.13
CA PHE A 163 24.24 12.25 -13.25
C PHE A 163 25.51 11.60 -12.66
N VAL A 164 25.55 11.51 -11.33
CA VAL A 164 26.43 10.56 -10.63
C VAL A 164 25.72 9.20 -10.75
N PRO A 165 26.40 8.07 -11.01
CA PRO A 165 25.74 6.77 -11.24
C PRO A 165 25.01 6.20 -10.01
N ASN A 166 24.85 7.00 -8.94
CA ASN A 166 24.38 6.54 -7.64
C ASN A 166 23.23 7.38 -7.05
N GLN A 167 22.48 8.13 -7.86
CA GLN A 167 21.22 8.73 -7.42
C GLN A 167 20.10 8.53 -8.46
N GLN A 168 19.08 7.80 -8.01
CA GLN A 168 17.99 7.24 -8.81
C GLN A 168 17.06 8.35 -9.36
N SER A 169 16.82 8.33 -10.67
CA SER A 169 15.92 9.23 -11.38
C SER A 169 14.44 8.97 -11.05
N LEU A 170 13.68 10.03 -10.75
CA LEU A 170 12.24 9.99 -10.37
C LEU A 170 11.29 9.31 -11.39
N GLY A 171 11.70 9.05 -12.63
CA GLY A 171 10.89 8.27 -13.60
C GLY A 171 10.68 6.81 -13.19
N LEU A 172 11.50 6.31 -12.28
CA LEU A 172 11.37 5.01 -11.65
C LEU A 172 10.37 5.02 -10.46
N GLN A 173 10.04 6.17 -9.87
CA GLN A 173 9.13 6.27 -8.70
C GLN A 173 7.66 5.91 -8.99
N LEU A 174 7.20 5.93 -10.23
CA LEU A 174 5.85 5.45 -10.57
C LEU A 174 5.80 3.92 -10.77
N ALA A 175 6.93 3.28 -11.09
CA ALA A 175 7.08 1.82 -11.10
C ALA A 175 7.67 1.26 -9.78
N GLN A 176 7.98 2.13 -8.82
CA GLN A 176 8.49 1.82 -7.48
C GLN A 176 7.49 2.09 -6.35
N LEU A 177 6.19 1.96 -6.62
CA LEU A 177 5.18 1.68 -5.57
C LEU A 177 5.33 0.27 -4.93
N GLY A 178 6.50 -0.35 -5.12
CA GLY A 178 6.79 -1.73 -4.75
C GLY A 178 8.08 -2.00 -4.00
N ARG A 179 8.96 -1.01 -3.78
CA ARG A 179 10.26 -1.29 -3.17
C ARG A 179 10.70 -0.45 -1.99
N ASP A 180 9.88 0.51 -1.54
CA ASP A 180 9.95 1.04 -0.17
C ASP A 180 8.61 1.69 0.17
N ALA A 181 7.66 0.85 0.60
CA ALA A 181 6.45 1.30 1.28
C ALA A 181 6.82 1.72 2.71
N SER A 182 7.56 2.82 2.87
CA SER A 182 7.76 3.45 4.17
C SER A 182 7.98 4.95 4.01
N ALA A 183 6.98 5.72 4.48
CA ALA A 183 7.03 7.16 4.76
C ALA A 183 6.94 8.13 3.57
N ALA A 184 5.73 8.34 3.04
CA ALA A 184 5.38 9.59 2.36
C ALA A 184 3.96 10.01 2.74
N GLY A 185 3.83 10.69 3.88
CA GLY A 185 2.52 11.14 4.34
C GLY A 185 2.56 11.99 5.60
N ALA A 186 3.54 12.87 5.73
CA ALA A 186 3.43 13.91 6.74
C ALA A 186 4.32 15.12 6.54
N ALA A 187 3.69 16.22 6.94
CA ALA A 187 4.23 17.54 7.19
C ALA A 187 4.98 18.15 6.02
N ARG A 188 4.25 18.92 5.20
CA ARG A 188 4.66 20.28 4.79
C ARG A 188 3.42 21.16 4.59
N ARG A 189 3.02 21.87 5.64
CA ARG A 189 2.50 23.24 5.50
C ARG A 189 3.65 24.17 5.81
N LEU A 190 4.07 24.99 4.86
CA LEU A 190 4.86 26.18 5.12
C LEU A 190 4.48 27.26 4.11
N ALA A 191 3.90 28.32 4.68
CA ALA A 191 3.79 29.70 4.24
C ALA A 191 3.88 30.03 2.74
N THR A 192 2.77 30.59 2.26
CA THR A 192 2.70 31.56 1.16
C THR A 192 3.73 32.68 1.33
N GLN A 193 4.68 32.78 0.41
CA GLN A 193 5.25 34.07 0.01
C GLN A 193 5.42 34.11 -1.51
N LYS A 194 4.67 35.05 -2.09
CA LYS A 194 4.73 35.55 -3.46
C LYS A 194 6.04 36.34 -3.59
N ASN A 195 6.81 36.16 -4.67
CA ASN A 195 7.44 37.25 -5.43
C ASN A 195 8.28 36.75 -6.62
N ASN A 196 8.05 37.46 -7.72
CA ASN A 196 8.83 37.82 -8.91
C ASN A 196 9.60 36.75 -9.73
N ILE A 197 9.30 36.81 -11.02
CA ILE A 197 9.91 36.11 -12.15
C ILE A 197 11.07 36.97 -12.66
N GLU A 198 12.25 36.38 -12.86
CA GLU A 198 13.24 36.90 -13.81
C GLU A 198 13.76 35.75 -14.68
N GLU A 199 13.85 36.03 -15.98
CA GLU A 199 14.30 35.15 -17.06
C GLU A 199 15.84 35.06 -17.06
N VAL A 200 16.39 33.84 -17.13
CA VAL A 200 17.80 33.64 -17.51
C VAL A 200 17.93 32.37 -18.34
N GLU A 201 18.50 32.51 -19.54
CA GLU A 201 18.87 31.43 -20.46
C GLU A 201 20.03 30.57 -19.91
N SER A 202 20.02 29.27 -20.22
CA SER A 202 21.10 28.35 -19.86
C SER A 202 21.69 27.70 -21.12
N VAL A 203 23.00 27.87 -21.29
CA VAL A 203 23.84 27.21 -22.29
C VAL A 203 24.38 25.91 -21.68
N GLY A 204 24.33 24.79 -22.39
CA GLY A 204 24.84 23.51 -21.91
C GLY A 204 25.52 22.68 -22.99
N VAL A 205 26.65 22.04 -22.65
CA VAL A 205 27.29 20.89 -23.33
C VAL A 205 28.05 20.12 -22.22
N ALA A 206 27.93 18.79 -22.05
CA ALA A 206 28.63 17.79 -22.87
C ALA A 206 27.95 16.42 -22.88
N GLY A 207 27.69 15.94 -24.11
CA GLY A 207 27.13 14.61 -24.43
C GLY A 207 25.94 14.68 -25.38
N LYS A 208 26.14 15.20 -26.61
CA LYS A 208 25.14 15.44 -27.69
C LYS A 208 23.68 15.46 -27.21
N SER A 209 23.36 16.36 -26.27
CA SER A 209 22.00 16.79 -26.05
C SER A 209 21.60 17.54 -27.31
N ASP A 210 20.61 17.03 -28.04
CA ASP A 210 19.95 17.80 -29.09
C ASP A 210 19.60 19.18 -28.50
N PRO A 211 20.24 20.26 -28.94
CA PRO A 211 20.07 21.58 -28.35
C PRO A 211 18.64 22.12 -28.52
N ASN A 212 17.81 21.48 -29.36
CA ASN A 212 16.40 21.80 -29.50
C ASN A 212 15.47 21.09 -28.50
N ARG A 213 15.96 20.17 -27.65
CA ARG A 213 15.08 19.40 -26.76
C ARG A 213 14.72 20.19 -25.49
N LYS A 214 13.65 20.97 -25.58
CA LYS A 214 13.05 21.67 -24.42
C LYS A 214 12.33 20.66 -23.51
N ALA A 215 12.91 20.36 -22.35
CA ALA A 215 12.26 19.53 -21.32
C ALA A 215 11.34 20.37 -20.43
N LYS A 216 10.13 19.88 -20.15
CA LYS A 216 9.20 20.43 -19.16
C LYS A 216 9.16 19.50 -17.95
N TYR A 217 9.23 20.09 -16.76
CA TYR A 217 9.24 19.34 -15.51
C TYR A 217 7.92 19.54 -14.77
N PHE A 218 7.42 18.47 -14.17
CA PHE A 218 6.19 18.48 -13.39
C PHE A 218 6.42 17.76 -12.07
N ARG A 219 5.78 18.24 -11.01
CA ARG A 219 5.71 17.60 -9.70
C ARG A 219 4.28 17.13 -9.46
N LEU A 220 4.13 15.89 -9.03
CA LEU A 220 2.86 15.40 -8.52
C LEU A 220 2.70 15.82 -7.06
N GLU A 221 1.58 16.45 -6.75
CA GLU A 221 1.12 16.70 -5.40
C GLU A 221 -0.16 15.90 -5.13
N LEU A 222 -0.24 15.32 -3.93
CA LEU A 222 -1.36 14.52 -3.46
C LEU A 222 -2.17 15.39 -2.50
N LEU A 223 -3.43 15.66 -2.84
CA LEU A 223 -4.34 16.42 -1.97
C LEU A 223 -5.45 15.50 -1.45
N ASP A 224 -5.73 15.55 -0.16
CA ASP A 224 -6.87 14.84 0.42
C ASP A 224 -8.18 15.40 -0.15
N LYS A 225 -8.92 14.55 -0.85
CA LYS A 225 -10.30 14.86 -1.19
C LYS A 225 -11.15 14.54 0.03
N LYS A 226 -11.43 15.54 0.87
CA LYS A 226 -12.40 15.41 1.95
C LYS A 226 -13.76 15.09 1.33
N GLN A 227 -14.27 13.90 1.62
CA GLN A 227 -15.60 13.48 1.18
C GLN A 227 -16.46 13.28 2.42
N GLU A 228 -17.58 14.00 2.50
CA GLU A 228 -18.51 13.95 3.64
C GLU A 228 -19.44 12.73 3.53
N GLU A 229 -18.86 11.54 3.46
CA GLU A 229 -19.63 10.30 3.56
C GLU A 229 -19.96 10.03 5.03
N LYS A 230 -21.25 9.79 5.32
CA LYS A 230 -21.79 9.58 6.67
C LYS A 230 -21.93 8.10 7.06
N ASP A 231 -21.71 7.19 6.12
CA ASP A 231 -21.82 5.75 6.39
C ASP A 231 -20.69 5.31 7.35
N GLU A 232 -21.06 4.83 8.54
CA GLU A 232 -20.13 4.40 9.59
C GLU A 232 -19.45 3.07 9.27
N ASP A 233 -19.96 2.32 8.29
CA ASP A 233 -19.40 1.04 7.85
C ASP A 233 -18.33 1.22 6.78
N LEU A 234 -17.97 2.46 6.44
CA LEU A 234 -16.85 2.75 5.58
C LEU A 234 -15.52 2.53 6.29
N ASP A 235 -14.57 1.96 5.56
CA ASP A 235 -13.22 1.64 6.02
C ASP A 235 -12.53 2.80 6.77
N PHE A 236 -12.54 4.01 6.21
CA PHE A 236 -11.92 5.17 6.83
C PHE A 236 -12.65 5.66 8.07
N ARG A 237 -13.99 5.54 8.11
CA ARG A 237 -14.80 5.93 9.27
C ARG A 237 -14.58 4.99 10.44
N ALA A 238 -14.53 3.69 10.17
CA ALA A 238 -14.18 2.69 11.18
C ALA A 238 -12.80 2.98 11.78
N LEU A 239 -11.83 3.34 10.95
CA LEU A 239 -10.47 3.68 11.37
C LEU A 239 -10.42 4.95 12.23
N GLU A 240 -11.10 6.03 11.80
CA GLU A 240 -11.27 7.26 12.58
C GLU A 240 -11.95 7.00 13.93
N ASN A 241 -12.89 6.06 13.97
CA ASN A 241 -13.61 5.65 15.17
C ASN A 241 -12.80 4.70 16.07
N GLY A 242 -11.58 4.32 15.67
CA GLY A 242 -10.66 3.48 16.46
C GLY A 242 -10.88 1.97 16.32
N PHE A 243 -11.59 1.51 15.29
CA PHE A 243 -11.70 0.09 14.96
C PHE A 243 -10.59 -0.36 14.01
N ILE A 244 -10.26 -1.65 14.06
CA ILE A 244 -9.51 -2.30 12.98
C ILE A 244 -10.50 -2.59 11.86
N ALA A 245 -10.38 -1.88 10.74
CA ALA A 245 -11.29 -2.06 9.61
C ALA A 245 -10.85 -3.27 8.78
N VAL A 246 -11.79 -4.19 8.51
CA VAL A 246 -11.59 -5.34 7.63
C VAL A 246 -12.53 -5.19 6.43
N THR A 247 -11.96 -4.93 5.26
CA THR A 247 -12.70 -4.71 4.01
C THR A 247 -12.44 -5.90 3.07
N PRO A 248 -13.46 -6.74 2.79
CA PRO A 248 -13.35 -7.76 1.75
C PRO A 248 -13.28 -7.08 0.38
N VAL A 249 -12.25 -7.38 -0.40
CA VAL A 249 -12.08 -6.84 -1.76
C VAL A 249 -12.28 -7.98 -2.74
N SER A 250 -13.38 -7.93 -3.49
CA SER A 250 -13.70 -8.88 -4.56
C SER A 250 -13.04 -8.48 -5.88
N LEU A 251 -12.73 -9.47 -6.71
CA LEU A 251 -12.31 -9.26 -8.11
C LEU A 251 -13.50 -9.08 -9.06
N VAL A 252 -14.69 -9.48 -8.61
CA VAL A 252 -15.87 -9.65 -9.43
C VAL A 252 -17.02 -8.86 -8.82
N MET A 253 -17.54 -7.87 -9.57
CA MET A 253 -18.54 -6.94 -9.05
C MET A 253 -19.90 -7.59 -8.74
N HIS A 254 -20.28 -8.66 -9.43
CA HIS A 254 -21.60 -9.29 -9.25
C HIS A 254 -21.71 -10.22 -8.03
N VAL A 255 -20.60 -10.51 -7.34
CA VAL A 255 -20.58 -11.35 -6.12
C VAL A 255 -20.23 -10.55 -4.87
N GLU A 256 -20.14 -9.22 -4.96
CA GLU A 256 -19.69 -8.38 -3.84
C GLU A 256 -20.58 -8.52 -2.60
N ALA A 257 -21.90 -8.57 -2.79
CA ALA A 257 -22.86 -8.75 -1.68
C ALA A 257 -22.68 -10.11 -0.99
N ASP A 258 -22.52 -11.18 -1.76
CA ASP A 258 -22.33 -12.54 -1.23
C ASP A 258 -20.99 -12.68 -0.51
N VAL A 259 -19.93 -12.09 -1.08
CA VAL A 259 -18.60 -12.00 -0.46
C VAL A 259 -18.65 -11.23 0.85
N HIS A 260 -19.35 -10.09 0.88
CA HIS A 260 -19.48 -9.27 2.08
C HIS A 260 -20.25 -10.02 3.17
N ALA A 261 -21.35 -10.68 2.83
CA ALA A 261 -22.11 -11.52 3.75
C ALA A 261 -21.27 -12.70 4.30
N ALA A 262 -20.55 -13.41 3.42
CA ALA A 262 -19.68 -14.51 3.83
C ALA A 262 -18.54 -14.04 4.75
N ALA A 263 -17.90 -12.90 4.42
CA ALA A 263 -16.87 -12.31 5.26
C ALA A 263 -17.43 -11.81 6.60
N SER A 264 -18.64 -11.23 6.61
CA SER A 264 -19.33 -10.81 7.82
C SER A 264 -19.54 -11.98 8.77
N GLN A 265 -20.16 -13.06 8.27
CA GLN A 265 -20.42 -14.26 9.03
C GLN A 265 -19.12 -14.88 9.54
N TRP A 266 -18.08 -14.93 8.69
CA TRP A 266 -16.78 -15.47 9.07
C TRP A 266 -16.12 -14.64 10.18
N ILE A 267 -16.03 -13.31 10.05
CA ILE A 267 -15.43 -12.44 11.08
C ILE A 267 -16.15 -12.57 12.42
N SER A 268 -17.49 -12.56 12.42
CA SER A 268 -18.28 -12.70 13.64
C SER A 268 -18.05 -14.05 14.33
N THR A 269 -17.85 -15.12 13.57
CA THR A 269 -17.65 -16.47 14.14
C THR A 269 -16.20 -16.69 14.55
N ALA A 270 -15.25 -16.32 13.68
CA ALA A 270 -13.85 -16.69 13.81
C ALA A 270 -13.13 -15.91 14.92
N LEU A 271 -13.61 -14.71 15.27
CA LEU A 271 -13.05 -13.85 16.31
C LEU A 271 -13.78 -13.96 17.66
N GLN A 272 -14.93 -14.64 17.73
CA GLN A 272 -15.60 -14.94 19.01
C GLN A 272 -15.03 -16.16 19.73
N VAL A 273 -14.34 -17.04 19.01
CA VAL A 273 -13.79 -18.32 19.54
C VAL A 273 -12.49 -18.11 20.35
N GLU A 274 -11.94 -16.88 20.39
CA GLU A 274 -10.68 -16.55 21.07
C GLU A 274 -10.85 -15.69 22.34
N GLN A 275 -12.09 -15.51 22.84
CA GLN A 275 -12.38 -14.96 24.18
C GLN A 275 -12.65 -16.06 25.20
#